data_AF-A0A9W8K6Y5-F1
#
_entry.id   AF-A0A9W8K6Y5-F1
#
_cell.length_a   1.000
_cell.length_b   1.000
_cell.length_c   1.000
_cell.angle_alpha   90.00
_cell.angle_beta   90.00
_cell.angle_gamma   90.00
#
_symmetry.space_group_name_H-M   'P 1'
#
loop_
_entity.id
_entity.type
_entity.pdbx_description
1 polymer ?
#
loop_
_entity_poly.entity_id
_entity_poly.type
_entity_poly.pdbx_seq_one_letter_code
_entity_poly.pdbx_strand_id
1 'polypeptide(L)'
;MLPSILFEHILLDRGYQPDLIFAEDIEAALSTDASSQFWLDLFTEILAQRVRSSYPKVSSVIGLLTHEPISRWAEYGFAEPLSVLLSIGLRAVELQLWTTSNSVLSADARRVSSPGVVPAPSHKQAVELAQHGHLCTCPAILDKVSEHNTTVRLGNMNNKTNKTHHGTTIQNLFPRLLPLPSLPPTRPLRLVRSMPQIADRRPTALVVKESVFITANQ
;
A
#
# COMPACT_ATOMS: atom_id res chain seq x y z
N MET A 1 4.59 7.42 20.92
CA MET A 1 3.77 7.28 22.15
C MET A 1 2.81 8.45 22.35
N LEU A 2 3.26 9.71 22.47
CA LEU A 2 2.36 10.87 22.67
C LEU A 2 1.21 11.03 21.64
N PRO A 3 1.42 10.85 20.32
CA PRO A 3 0.33 10.99 19.34
C PRO A 3 -0.80 9.98 19.54
N SER A 4 -0.46 8.77 19.98
CA SER A 4 -1.39 7.66 20.13
C SER A 4 -2.27 7.84 21.37
N ILE A 5 -1.68 8.32 22.47
CA ILE A 5 -2.44 8.67 23.69
C ILE A 5 -3.44 9.78 23.38
N LEU A 6 -3.03 10.81 22.63
CA LEU A 6 -3.93 11.88 22.22
C LEU A 6 -5.05 11.37 21.30
N PHE A 7 -4.74 10.46 20.39
CA PHE A 7 -5.74 9.83 19.52
C PHE A 7 -6.77 9.01 20.32
N GLU A 8 -6.35 8.27 21.34
CA GLU A 8 -7.29 7.56 22.23
C GLU A 8 -8.24 8.51 22.95
N HIS A 9 -7.73 9.62 23.48
CA HIS A 9 -8.59 10.62 24.13
C HIS A 9 -9.61 11.21 23.16
N ILE A 10 -9.20 11.48 21.91
CA ILE A 10 -10.12 11.93 20.86
C ILE A 10 -11.20 10.88 20.55
N LEU A 11 -10.86 9.59 20.58
CA LEU A 11 -11.83 8.50 20.38
C LEU A 11 -12.82 8.42 21.55
N LEU A 12 -12.33 8.53 22.79
CA LEU A 12 -13.14 8.56 24.00
C LEU A 12 -14.11 9.75 23.99
N ASP A 13 -13.63 10.95 23.64
CA ASP A 13 -14.46 12.16 23.52
C ASP A 13 -15.56 12.01 22.47
N ARG A 14 -15.38 11.12 21.48
CA ARG A 14 -16.39 10.79 20.46
C ARG A 14 -17.26 9.59 20.82
N GLY A 15 -17.13 9.04 22.02
CA GLY A 15 -17.93 7.92 22.51
C GLY A 15 -17.48 6.55 22.00
N TYR A 16 -16.29 6.44 21.42
CA TYR A 16 -15.69 5.15 21.07
C TYR A 16 -14.85 4.62 22.23
N GLN A 17 -14.79 3.29 22.37
CA GLN A 17 -13.87 2.64 23.30
C GLN A 17 -12.58 2.29 22.56
N PRO A 18 -11.44 2.97 22.81
CA PRO A 18 -10.17 2.62 22.20
C PRO A 18 -9.53 1.41 22.89
N ASP A 19 -8.65 0.73 22.16
CA ASP A 19 -7.71 -0.25 22.71
C ASP A 19 -6.33 -0.06 22.05
N LEU A 20 -5.37 0.48 22.80
CA LEU A 20 -3.99 0.64 22.34
C LEU A 20 -3.23 -0.69 22.40
N ILE A 21 -2.61 -1.05 21.28
CA ILE A 21 -1.78 -2.24 21.13
C ILE A 21 -0.39 -1.80 20.70
N PHE A 22 0.62 -2.16 21.50
CA PHE A 22 2.03 -1.97 21.16
C PHE A 22 2.54 -3.22 20.44
N ALA A 23 3.05 -3.03 19.22
CA ALA A 23 3.56 -4.10 18.40
C ALA A 23 4.88 -4.66 18.96
N GLU A 24 5.64 -3.83 19.67
CA GLU A 24 6.87 -4.20 20.37
C GLU A 24 6.62 -5.23 21.48
N ASP A 25 5.48 -5.15 22.17
CA ASP A 25 5.12 -6.14 23.20
C ASP A 25 4.90 -7.52 22.59
N ILE A 26 4.34 -7.57 21.37
CA ILE A 26 4.14 -8.80 20.61
C ILE A 26 5.49 -9.31 20.07
N GLU A 27 6.32 -8.42 19.52
CA GLU A 27 7.66 -8.76 19.03
C GLU A 27 8.55 -9.32 20.15
N ALA A 28 8.55 -8.70 21.33
CA ALA A 28 9.33 -9.14 22.49
C ALA A 28 8.90 -10.51 23.05
N ALA A 29 7.64 -10.90 22.83
CA ALA A 29 7.12 -12.21 23.24
C ALA A 29 7.51 -13.35 22.27
N LEU A 30 8.08 -13.02 21.11
CA LEU A 30 8.46 -13.99 20.08
C LEU A 30 9.94 -14.36 20.18
N SER A 31 10.25 -15.64 19.91
CA SER A 31 11.63 -16.11 19.81
C SER A 31 12.33 -15.58 18.56
N THR A 32 13.56 -15.10 18.71
CA THR A 32 14.40 -14.54 17.65
C THR A 32 15.10 -15.61 16.78
N ASP A 33 15.05 -16.88 17.17
CA ASP A 33 15.80 -17.96 16.50
C ASP A 33 15.03 -18.59 15.31
N ALA A 34 13.82 -18.08 15.04
CA ALA A 34 13.00 -18.49 13.92
C ALA A 34 13.55 -18.02 12.57
N SER A 35 13.23 -18.76 11.50
CA SER A 35 13.43 -18.21 10.15
C SER A 35 12.56 -16.96 9.97
N SER A 36 13.05 -15.99 9.19
CA SER A 36 12.35 -14.71 8.99
C SER A 36 10.90 -14.88 8.52
N GLN A 37 10.63 -15.84 7.64
CA GLN A 37 9.26 -16.08 7.16
C GLN A 37 8.37 -16.67 8.26
N PHE A 38 8.85 -17.66 9.01
CA PHE A 38 8.09 -18.25 10.10
C PHE A 38 7.77 -17.22 11.20
N TRP A 39 8.74 -16.37 11.52
CA TRP A 39 8.54 -15.27 12.45
C TRP A 39 7.45 -14.31 11.96
N LEU A 40 7.49 -13.90 10.68
CA LEU A 40 6.49 -13.01 10.09
C LEU A 40 5.08 -13.61 10.14
N ASP A 41 4.94 -14.89 9.79
CA ASP A 41 3.66 -15.58 9.80
C ASP A 41 3.09 -15.66 11.23
N LEU A 42 3.94 -16.00 12.21
CA LEU A 42 3.56 -16.09 13.61
C LEU A 42 3.20 -14.72 14.21
N PHE A 43 4.03 -13.70 13.97
CA PHE A 43 3.77 -12.33 14.40
C PHE A 43 2.45 -11.81 13.82
N THR A 44 2.22 -12.06 12.53
CA THR A 44 0.99 -11.68 11.83
C THR A 44 -0.25 -12.32 12.46
N GLU A 45 -0.18 -13.60 12.78
CA GLU A 45 -1.28 -14.32 13.41
C GLU A 45 -1.57 -13.80 14.83
N ILE A 46 -0.55 -13.62 15.66
CA ILE A 46 -0.70 -13.12 17.04
C ILE A 46 -1.23 -11.68 17.03
N LEU A 47 -0.71 -10.82 16.14
CA LEU A 47 -1.16 -9.44 16.00
C LEU A 47 -2.65 -9.39 15.62
N ALA A 48 -3.06 -10.21 14.64
CA ALA A 48 -4.47 -10.30 14.25
C ALA A 48 -5.36 -10.84 15.37
N GLN A 49 -4.88 -11.84 16.13
CA GLN A 49 -5.60 -12.35 17.30
C GLN A 49 -5.77 -11.28 18.39
N ARG A 50 -4.73 -10.49 18.68
CA ARG A 50 -4.81 -9.40 19.68
C ARG A 50 -5.83 -8.35 19.27
N VAL A 51 -5.90 -7.98 17.99
CA VAL A 51 -6.91 -7.06 17.46
C VAL A 51 -8.31 -7.67 17.50
N ARG A 52 -8.49 -8.94 17.11
CA ARG A 52 -9.79 -9.63 17.19
C ARG A 52 -10.32 -9.70 18.62
N SER A 53 -9.46 -9.98 19.60
CA SER A 53 -9.81 -10.02 21.02
C SER A 53 -10.21 -8.65 21.59
N SER A 54 -9.94 -7.57 20.87
CA SER A 54 -10.33 -6.22 21.26
C SER A 54 -11.78 -5.91 20.91
N TYR A 55 -12.43 -6.70 20.05
CA TYR A 55 -13.80 -6.47 19.63
C TYR A 55 -14.75 -6.37 20.85
N PRO A 56 -15.65 -5.36 20.92
CA PRO A 56 -16.03 -4.40 19.88
C PRO A 56 -15.28 -3.04 19.90
N LYS A 57 -14.14 -2.95 20.61
CA LYS A 57 -13.34 -1.72 20.73
C LYS A 57 -12.64 -1.34 19.42
N VAL A 58 -12.27 -0.07 19.31
CA VAL A 58 -11.45 0.45 18.20
C VAL A 58 -9.98 0.25 18.56
N SER A 59 -9.34 -0.76 17.95
CA SER A 59 -7.92 -1.03 18.16
C SER A 59 -7.03 -0.01 17.45
N SER A 60 -6.11 0.61 18.20
CA SER A 60 -5.01 1.41 17.66
C SER A 60 -3.72 0.62 17.81
N VAL A 61 -3.15 0.16 16.70
CA VAL A 61 -1.87 -0.57 16.70
C VAL A 61 -0.75 0.41 16.41
N ILE A 62 0.26 0.44 17.28
CA ILE A 62 1.46 1.25 17.09
C ILE A 62 2.69 0.42 17.37
N GLY A 63 3.80 0.77 16.73
CA GLY A 63 5.09 0.27 17.16
C GLY A 63 6.18 0.40 16.12
N LEU A 64 7.41 0.23 16.58
CA LEU A 64 8.61 0.12 15.78
C LEU A 64 9.13 -1.32 15.85
N LEU A 65 8.91 -2.08 14.78
CA LEU A 65 9.43 -3.44 14.69
C LEU A 65 10.92 -3.43 14.31
N THR A 66 11.68 -4.29 14.96
CA THR A 66 13.14 -4.40 14.82
C THR A 66 13.57 -5.68 14.11
N HIS A 67 12.68 -6.66 13.99
CA HIS A 67 12.96 -7.95 13.36
C HIS A 67 13.18 -7.83 11.84
N GLU A 68 14.26 -8.45 11.35
CA GLU A 68 14.54 -8.59 9.91
C GLU A 68 13.55 -9.58 9.26
N PRO A 69 12.78 -9.17 8.23
CA PRO A 69 13.10 -8.16 7.22
C PRO A 69 12.35 -6.83 7.36
N ILE A 70 11.56 -6.63 8.41
CA ILE A 70 10.68 -5.45 8.55
C ILE A 70 11.50 -4.17 8.70
N SER A 71 12.62 -4.25 9.41
CA SER A 71 13.64 -3.20 9.49
C SER A 71 14.11 -2.67 8.12
N ARG A 72 14.09 -3.49 7.05
CA ARG A 72 14.38 -3.02 5.68
C ARG A 72 13.21 -2.27 5.05
N TRP A 73 11.96 -2.67 5.33
CA TRP A 73 10.78 -1.96 4.83
C TRP A 73 10.55 -0.64 5.56
N ALA A 74 11.03 -0.56 6.79
CA ALA A 74 11.00 0.61 7.65
C ALA A 74 11.68 1.85 7.04
N GLU A 75 12.62 1.70 6.10
CA GLU A 75 13.20 2.83 5.33
C GLU A 75 12.13 3.64 4.57
N TYR A 76 10.99 3.03 4.27
CA TYR A 76 9.84 3.65 3.58
C TYR A 76 8.76 4.14 4.55
N GLY A 77 8.89 3.86 5.85
CA GLY A 77 7.96 4.25 6.91
C GLY A 77 7.52 3.08 7.78
N PHE A 78 7.68 3.22 9.09
CA PHE A 78 7.44 2.14 10.07
C PHE A 78 5.98 1.69 10.19
N ALA A 79 5.03 2.55 9.85
CA ALA A 79 3.60 2.25 9.96
C ALA A 79 3.08 1.35 8.82
N GLU A 80 3.68 1.41 7.63
CA GLU A 80 3.18 0.63 6.50
C GLU A 80 3.38 -0.88 6.68
N PRO A 81 4.56 -1.39 7.08
CA PRO A 81 4.76 -2.82 7.35
C PRO A 81 3.74 -3.39 8.33
N LEU A 82 3.50 -2.69 9.45
CA LEU A 82 2.51 -3.09 10.44
C LEU A 82 1.09 -3.15 9.87
N SER A 83 0.71 -2.14 9.09
CA SER A 83 -0.61 -2.07 8.47
C SER A 83 -0.83 -3.21 7.48
N VAL A 84 0.21 -3.59 6.74
CA VAL A 84 0.21 -4.70 5.80
C VAL A 84 0.06 -6.03 6.52
N LEU A 85 0.91 -6.32 7.50
CA LEU A 85 0.85 -7.56 8.27
C LEU A 85 -0.51 -7.71 8.95
N LEU A 86 -1.02 -6.62 9.55
CA LEU A 86 -2.34 -6.63 10.15
C LEU A 86 -3.46 -6.90 9.12
N SER A 87 -3.40 -6.29 7.94
CA SER A 87 -4.39 -6.52 6.88
C SER A 87 -4.40 -7.99 6.40
N ILE A 88 -3.22 -8.61 6.32
CA ILE A 88 -3.05 -10.02 5.94
C ILE A 88 -3.61 -10.92 7.03
N GLY A 89 -3.18 -10.73 8.29
CA GLY A 89 -3.61 -11.55 9.42
C GLY A 89 -5.11 -11.45 9.69
N LEU A 90 -5.70 -10.26 9.50
CA LEU A 90 -7.15 -10.06 9.60
C LEU A 90 -7.93 -10.57 8.39
N ARG A 91 -7.26 -10.90 7.28
CA ARG A 91 -7.89 -11.19 5.97
C ARG A 91 -8.79 -10.04 5.51
N ALA A 92 -8.29 -8.82 5.65
CA ALA A 92 -9.01 -7.62 5.30
C ALA A 92 -9.32 -7.58 3.80
N VAL A 93 -10.49 -7.07 3.43
CA VAL A 93 -10.86 -6.87 2.02
C VAL A 93 -10.15 -5.65 1.41
N GLU A 94 -9.78 -4.68 2.25
CA GLU A 94 -9.17 -3.43 1.85
C GLU A 94 -8.17 -2.94 2.91
N LEU A 95 -6.99 -2.49 2.47
CA LEU A 95 -6.01 -1.73 3.23
C LEU A 95 -6.06 -0.27 2.77
N GLN A 96 -6.26 0.66 3.70
CA GLN A 96 -6.27 2.10 3.42
C GLN A 96 -5.02 2.77 3.95
N LEU A 97 -4.27 3.44 3.08
CA LEU A 97 -3.12 4.26 3.45
C LEU A 97 -3.49 5.72 3.27
N TRP A 98 -3.35 6.52 4.33
CA TRP A 98 -3.71 7.94 4.32
C TRP A 98 -2.45 8.80 4.30
N THR A 99 -2.30 9.61 3.26
CA THR A 99 -1.13 10.48 3.08
C THR A 99 -1.54 11.95 2.98
N THR A 100 -0.57 12.85 3.01
CA THR A 100 -0.77 14.31 2.81
C THR A 100 -0.80 14.70 1.32
N SER A 101 -0.32 13.82 0.44
CA SER A 101 -0.26 14.04 -1.00
C SER A 101 -1.57 13.65 -1.68
N ASN A 102 -1.95 14.42 -2.70
CA ASN A 102 -3.10 14.13 -3.54
C ASN A 102 -2.84 12.88 -4.39
N SER A 103 -3.31 11.69 -3.97
CA SER A 103 -3.47 10.53 -4.86
C SER A 103 -2.19 10.10 -5.61
N VAL A 104 -2.29 9.07 -6.45
CA VAL A 104 -1.20 8.74 -7.39
C VAL A 104 -1.19 9.80 -8.50
N LEU A 105 -0.11 10.54 -8.64
CA LEU A 105 0.02 11.61 -9.62
C LEU A 105 0.78 11.13 -10.87
N SER A 106 0.42 11.69 -12.03
CA SER A 106 1.06 11.37 -13.31
C SER A 106 2.50 11.92 -13.41
N ALA A 107 2.86 12.85 -12.53
CA ALA A 107 4.18 13.46 -12.41
C ALA A 107 4.40 14.01 -10.99
N ASP A 108 5.65 14.27 -10.62
CA ASP A 108 5.99 14.94 -9.35
C ASP A 108 5.41 16.38 -9.33
N ALA A 109 4.52 16.67 -8.37
CA ALA A 109 3.89 17.98 -8.20
C ALA A 109 4.88 19.11 -7.88
N ARG A 110 6.10 18.79 -7.44
CA ARG A 110 7.17 19.78 -7.24
C ARG A 110 7.81 20.23 -8.55
N ARG A 111 7.66 19.43 -9.62
CA ARG A 111 8.24 19.68 -10.94
C ARG A 111 7.19 20.08 -11.98
N VAL A 112 5.95 19.63 -11.82
CA VAL A 112 4.84 19.94 -12.72
C VAL A 112 3.76 20.66 -11.92
N SER A 113 3.33 21.84 -12.38
CA SER A 113 2.36 22.69 -11.67
C SER A 113 0.94 22.12 -11.64
N SER A 114 0.58 21.27 -12.60
CA SER A 114 -0.75 20.65 -12.70
C SER A 114 -0.66 19.17 -13.10
N PRO A 115 -0.10 18.30 -12.23
CA PRO A 115 -0.03 16.87 -12.52
C PRO A 115 -1.43 16.26 -12.48
N GLY A 116 -1.74 15.42 -13.45
CA GLY A 116 -3.01 14.69 -13.46
C GLY A 116 -3.03 13.62 -12.37
N VAL A 117 -4.23 13.28 -11.89
CA VAL A 117 -4.41 12.10 -11.03
C VAL A 117 -4.47 10.85 -11.90
N VAL A 118 -3.69 9.83 -11.57
CA VAL A 118 -3.77 8.51 -12.22
C VAL A 118 -4.99 7.78 -11.64
N PRO A 119 -6.05 7.56 -12.45
CA PRO A 119 -7.22 6.86 -11.97
C PRO A 119 -6.91 5.37 -11.90
N ALA A 120 -7.15 4.79 -10.72
CA ALA A 120 -7.16 3.35 -10.48
C ALA A 120 -5.98 2.57 -11.13
N PRO A 121 -4.72 2.86 -10.78
CA PRO A 121 -3.57 2.19 -11.35
C PRO A 121 -3.63 0.69 -11.07
N SER A 122 -3.25 -0.14 -12.05
CA SER A 122 -3.06 -1.56 -11.81
C SER A 122 -1.94 -1.82 -10.79
N HIS A 123 -1.95 -2.99 -10.15
CA HIS A 123 -0.87 -3.42 -9.25
C HIS A 123 0.53 -3.19 -9.85
N LYS A 124 0.75 -3.64 -11.09
CA LYS A 124 2.04 -3.46 -11.79
C LYS A 124 2.44 -1.98 -11.95
N GLN A 125 1.48 -1.12 -12.27
CA GLN A 125 1.72 0.32 -12.40
C GLN A 125 2.03 0.94 -11.04
N ALA A 126 1.33 0.54 -9.99
CA ALA A 126 1.58 1.04 -8.64
C ALA A 126 2.99 0.65 -8.15
N VAL A 127 3.43 -0.58 -8.41
CA VAL A 127 4.80 -1.04 -8.11
C VAL A 127 5.85 -0.23 -8.87
N GLU A 128 5.66 0.00 -10.16
CA GLU A 128 6.57 0.84 -10.98
C GLU A 128 6.64 2.28 -10.44
N LEU A 129 5.49 2.87 -10.10
CA LEU A 129 5.42 4.22 -9.55
C LEU A 129 6.11 4.33 -8.18
N ALA A 130 5.96 3.30 -7.33
CA ALA A 130 6.67 3.21 -6.06
C ALA A 130 8.19 3.11 -6.25
N GLN A 131 8.66 2.30 -7.19
CA GLN A 131 10.09 2.15 -7.50
C GLN A 131 10.75 3.47 -7.93
N HIS A 132 9.97 4.36 -8.56
CA HIS A 132 10.43 5.68 -9.01
C HIS A 132 10.12 6.82 -8.04
N GLY A 133 9.59 6.52 -6.84
CA GLY A 133 9.30 7.51 -5.80
C GLY A 133 8.07 8.39 -6.08
N HIS A 134 7.22 7.98 -7.02
CA HIS A 134 5.93 8.64 -7.31
C HIS A 134 4.80 8.16 -6.40
N LEU A 135 5.07 7.15 -5.56
CA LEU A 135 4.15 6.62 -4.57
C LEU A 135 4.82 6.62 -3.20
N CYS A 136 4.09 7.03 -2.15
CA CYS A 136 4.61 7.09 -0.79
C CYS A 136 4.65 5.72 -0.08
N THR A 137 4.63 4.61 -0.82
CA THR A 137 4.64 3.24 -0.27
C THR A 137 5.73 2.39 -0.89
N CYS A 138 6.22 1.39 -0.17
CA CYS A 138 7.27 0.49 -0.65
C CYS A 138 6.74 -0.49 -1.72
N PRO A 139 7.49 -0.78 -2.81
CA PRO A 139 7.13 -1.81 -3.78
C PRO A 139 6.86 -3.19 -3.16
N ALA A 140 7.70 -3.61 -2.18
CA ALA A 140 7.56 -4.90 -1.50
C ALA A 140 6.24 -5.05 -0.73
N ILE A 141 5.72 -3.93 -0.22
CA ILE A 141 4.44 -3.87 0.48
C ILE A 141 3.29 -4.13 -0.48
N LEU A 142 3.30 -3.47 -1.64
CA LEU A 142 2.29 -3.69 -2.66
C LEU A 142 2.23 -5.17 -3.09
N ASP A 143 3.39 -5.77 -3.34
CA ASP A 143 3.46 -7.17 -3.74
C ASP A 143 2.89 -8.10 -2.67
N LYS A 144 3.23 -7.87 -1.40
CA LYS A 144 2.69 -8.64 -0.27
C LYS A 144 1.18 -8.53 -0.15
N VAL A 145 0.62 -7.33 -0.21
CA VAL A 145 -0.83 -7.13 -0.12
C VAL A 145 -1.54 -7.79 -1.33
N SER A 146 -0.91 -7.73 -2.51
CA SER A 146 -1.42 -8.35 -3.72
C SER A 146 -1.45 -9.88 -3.64
N GLU A 147 -0.44 -10.52 -3.08
CA GLU A 147 -0.38 -11.98 -2.85
C GLU A 147 -1.57 -12.49 -2.03
N HIS A 148 -2.12 -11.64 -1.14
CA HIS A 148 -3.23 -11.98 -0.25
C HIS A 148 -4.60 -11.47 -0.72
N ASN A 149 -4.73 -10.99 -1.97
CA ASN A 149 -5.97 -10.47 -2.55
C ASN A 149 -6.60 -9.29 -1.78
N THR A 150 -5.82 -8.56 -1.00
CA THR A 150 -6.28 -7.36 -0.30
C THR A 150 -6.18 -6.18 -1.27
N THR A 151 -7.20 -5.33 -1.32
CA THR A 151 -7.18 -4.13 -2.18
C THR A 151 -6.48 -2.98 -1.46
N VAL A 152 -5.58 -2.26 -2.11
CA VAL A 152 -4.95 -1.06 -1.51
C VAL A 152 -5.66 0.20 -1.98
N ARG A 153 -6.06 1.06 -1.04
CA ARG A 153 -6.63 2.38 -1.31
C ARG A 153 -5.79 3.48 -0.68
N LEU A 154 -5.44 4.48 -1.49
CA LEU A 154 -4.64 5.62 -1.09
C LEU A 154 -5.55 6.83 -0.89
N GLY A 155 -5.75 7.21 0.37
CA GLY A 155 -6.54 8.35 0.79
C GLY A 155 -5.70 9.61 1.00
N ASN A 156 -6.30 10.79 0.80
CA ASN A 156 -5.67 12.06 1.12
C ASN A 156 -6.30 12.68 2.38
N MET A 157 -5.47 12.91 3.41
CA MET A 157 -5.84 13.53 4.68
C MET A 157 -6.35 14.98 4.55
N ASN A 158 -5.90 15.71 3.52
CA ASN A 158 -6.27 17.11 3.27
C ASN A 158 -7.63 17.24 2.56
N ASN A 159 -8.15 16.17 1.97
CA ASN A 159 -9.40 16.20 1.23
C ASN A 159 -10.62 15.97 2.15
N LYS A 160 -10.74 16.81 3.19
CA LYS A 160 -11.79 16.70 4.21
C LYS A 160 -13.17 17.18 3.73
N THR A 161 -13.25 17.82 2.56
CA THR A 161 -14.45 18.56 2.11
C THR A 161 -15.12 18.00 0.86
N ASN A 162 -14.45 17.19 0.05
CA ASN A 162 -15.02 16.71 -1.20
C ASN A 162 -15.47 15.25 -1.09
N LYS A 163 -16.76 15.04 -0.80
CA LYS A 163 -17.42 13.72 -0.64
C LYS A 163 -17.30 12.80 -1.86
N THR A 164 -16.79 13.30 -2.99
CA THR A 164 -16.73 12.61 -4.29
C THR A 164 -15.34 12.04 -4.64
N HIS A 165 -14.28 12.42 -3.92
CA HIS A 165 -12.93 11.93 -4.20
C HIS A 165 -12.49 10.91 -3.14
N HIS A 166 -12.76 9.64 -3.40
CA HIS A 166 -12.48 8.51 -2.49
C HIS A 166 -11.01 8.09 -2.40
N GLY A 167 -10.09 8.86 -2.98
CA GLY A 167 -8.69 8.50 -3.14
C GLY A 167 -8.44 7.65 -4.39
N THR A 168 -7.25 7.07 -4.51
CA THR A 168 -6.87 6.19 -5.61
C THR A 168 -6.85 4.74 -5.14
N THR A 169 -7.66 3.89 -5.76
CA THR A 169 -7.66 2.45 -5.48
C THR A 169 -6.74 1.73 -6.45
N ILE A 170 -5.74 1.00 -5.93
CA ILE A 170 -4.86 0.17 -6.75
C ILE A 170 -5.65 -1.08 -7.17
N GLN A 171 -5.86 -1.24 -8.47
CA GLN A 171 -6.59 -2.38 -9.01
C GLN A 171 -5.72 -3.62 -8.95
N ASN A 172 -6.17 -4.57 -8.14
CA ASN A 172 -5.59 -5.89 -8.16
C ASN A 172 -6.18 -6.66 -9.35
N LEU A 173 -5.53 -6.57 -10.51
CA LEU A 173 -5.97 -7.22 -11.75
C LEU A 173 -5.75 -8.74 -11.75
N PHE A 174 -5.54 -9.39 -10.60
CA PHE A 174 -5.76 -10.82 -10.53
C PHE A 174 -7.26 -11.04 -10.73
N PRO A 175 -7.68 -11.58 -11.88
CA PRO A 175 -9.07 -11.87 -12.04
C PRO A 175 -9.36 -12.95 -11.00
N ARG A 176 -10.29 -12.67 -10.06
CA ARG A 176 -11.25 -13.72 -9.78
C ARG A 176 -11.69 -14.17 -11.16
N LEU A 177 -11.38 -15.42 -11.52
CA LEU A 177 -11.99 -16.09 -12.66
C LEU A 177 -13.48 -16.21 -12.36
N LEU A 178 -14.18 -15.08 -12.35
CA LEU A 178 -15.61 -15.02 -12.53
C LEU A 178 -15.81 -15.39 -14.00
N PRO A 179 -16.59 -16.42 -14.31
CA PRO A 179 -16.85 -16.80 -15.69
C PRO A 179 -17.36 -15.58 -16.45
N LEU A 180 -16.63 -15.13 -17.47
CA LEU A 180 -17.09 -14.05 -18.34
C LEU A 180 -18.41 -14.50 -18.98
N PRO A 181 -19.49 -13.71 -18.95
CA PRO A 181 -20.63 -13.96 -19.82
C PRO A 181 -20.15 -13.83 -21.26
N SER A 182 -20.38 -14.86 -22.07
CA SER A 182 -19.99 -14.90 -23.48
C SER A 182 -20.62 -13.73 -24.25
N LEU A 183 -19.84 -12.70 -24.59
CA LEU A 183 -20.25 -11.70 -25.57
C LEU A 183 -19.99 -12.21 -27.00
N PRO A 184 -20.88 -11.88 -27.96
CA PRO A 184 -20.78 -12.36 -29.33
C PRO A 184 -19.60 -11.72 -30.10
N PRO A 185 -19.08 -12.40 -31.14
CA PRO A 185 -17.84 -12.01 -31.80
C PRO A 185 -18.06 -10.75 -32.65
N THR A 186 -17.41 -9.64 -32.27
CA THR A 186 -17.33 -8.46 -33.13
C THR A 186 -15.96 -8.40 -33.81
N ARG A 187 -15.99 -8.12 -35.11
CA ARG A 187 -14.93 -8.26 -36.13
C ARG A 187 -13.54 -7.70 -35.73
N PRO A 188 -12.43 -8.32 -36.18
CA PRO A 188 -11.08 -7.84 -35.85
C PRO A 188 -10.73 -6.57 -36.64
N LEU A 189 -10.35 -5.50 -35.94
CA LEU A 189 -9.63 -4.39 -36.54
C LEU A 189 -8.17 -4.77 -36.74
N ARG A 190 -7.67 -4.47 -37.93
CA ARG A 190 -6.37 -4.88 -38.48
C ARG A 190 -5.21 -4.34 -37.64
N LEU A 191 -4.45 -5.26 -37.06
CA LEU A 191 -3.23 -5.02 -36.28
C LEU A 191 -2.05 -4.73 -37.22
N VAL A 192 -1.52 -3.51 -37.21
CA VAL A 192 -0.17 -3.25 -37.74
C VAL A 192 0.83 -3.71 -36.69
N ARG A 193 1.53 -4.81 -36.99
CA ARG A 193 2.61 -5.37 -36.18
C ARG A 193 3.95 -4.76 -36.58
N SER A 194 4.65 -4.14 -35.62
CA SER A 194 6.11 -4.26 -35.47
C SER A 194 6.54 -3.80 -34.08
N MET A 195 7.45 -4.55 -33.44
CA MET A 195 7.99 -4.48 -32.05
C MET A 195 7.21 -5.25 -30.95
N PRO A 196 7.56 -6.52 -30.66
CA PRO A 196 6.75 -7.43 -29.82
C PRO A 196 6.77 -7.18 -28.29
N GLN A 197 7.57 -6.25 -27.77
CA GLN A 197 7.73 -6.11 -26.30
C GLN A 197 7.56 -4.68 -25.74
N ILE A 198 7.46 -3.66 -26.61
CA ILE A 198 7.28 -2.27 -26.19
C ILE A 198 5.83 -1.79 -26.44
N ALA A 199 5.11 -2.41 -27.38
CA ALA A 199 3.79 -1.97 -27.81
C ALA A 199 2.71 -1.97 -26.71
N ASP A 200 2.87 -2.78 -25.67
CA ASP A 200 1.91 -2.86 -24.54
C ASP A 200 2.30 -1.98 -23.34
N ARG A 201 3.47 -1.32 -23.38
CA ARG A 201 3.89 -0.39 -22.33
C ARG A 201 3.48 1.03 -22.72
N ARG A 202 2.33 1.47 -22.23
CA ARG A 202 2.01 2.90 -22.21
C ARG A 202 2.82 3.55 -21.07
N PRO A 203 3.47 4.71 -21.30
CA PRO A 203 4.19 5.39 -20.24
C PRO A 203 3.26 5.69 -19.07
N THR A 204 3.56 5.11 -17.91
CA THR A 204 2.76 5.23 -16.67
C THR A 204 3.02 6.56 -15.95
N ALA A 205 4.27 7.03 -15.99
CA ALA A 205 4.70 8.34 -15.49
C ALA A 205 5.89 8.84 -16.30
N LEU A 206 6.02 10.17 -16.40
CA LEU A 206 7.15 10.82 -17.03
C LEU A 206 8.06 11.40 -15.96
N VAL A 207 9.28 10.86 -15.85
CA VAL A 207 10.30 11.38 -14.93
C VAL A 207 11.26 12.26 -15.72
N VAL A 208 11.22 13.57 -15.47
CA VAL A 208 12.22 14.50 -16.00
C VAL A 208 13.34 14.65 -14.97
N LYS A 209 14.57 14.32 -15.33
CA LYS A 209 15.76 14.52 -14.49
C LYS A 209 16.65 15.57 -15.15
N GLU A 210 16.88 16.68 -14.45
CA GLU A 210 17.83 17.71 -14.90
C GLU A 210 19.25 17.16 -14.68
N SER A 211 20.01 17.01 -15.77
CA SER A 211 21.38 16.46 -15.81
C SER A 211 21.48 14.93 -15.68
N VAL A 212 21.47 14.24 -16.83
CA VAL A 212 21.92 12.85 -16.93
C VAL A 212 23.41 12.89 -17.30
N PHE A 213 24.28 12.60 -16.35
CA PHE A 213 25.71 12.41 -16.62
C PHE A 213 25.94 10.95 -17.05
N ILE A 214 26.39 10.76 -18.29
CA ILE A 214 26.82 9.45 -18.78
C ILE A 214 28.34 9.40 -18.61
N THR A 215 28.81 8.68 -17.61
CA THR A 215 30.24 8.39 -17.46
C THR A 215 30.57 7.15 -18.27
N ALA A 216 31.32 7.31 -19.36
CA ALA A 216 31.96 6.18 -20.04
C ALA A 216 33.20 5.78 -19.23
N ASN A 217 33.24 4.55 -18.73
CA ASN A 217 34.49 3.98 -18.22
C ASN A 217 35.44 3.78 -19.41
N GLN A 218 36.61 4.43 -19.35
CA GLN A 218 37.78 4.09 -20.15
C GLN A 218 38.57 3.00 -19.44
#